data_AF-A0A177HYN8-F1
#
_entry.id   AF-A0A177HYN8-F1
#
_cell.length_a   1.000
_cell.length_b   1.000
_cell.length_c   1.000
_cell.angle_alpha   90.00
_cell.angle_beta   90.00
_cell.angle_gamma   90.00
#
_symmetry.space_group_name_H-M   'P 1'
#
loop_
_entity.id
_entity.type
_entity.pdbx_description
1 polymer ?
#
loop_
_entity_poly.entity_id
_entity_poly.type
_entity_poly.pdbx_seq_one_letter_code
_entity_poly.pdbx_strand_id
1 'polypeptide(L)'
;MTILCLRFQLPSAGETVLPGLLTLLREFTPVVEAAPPDAALADLGGAERYFGRNAVELAAVIRVRALALYGVDCAIGAGPGPMLARMAARDAAPGVTRVVHEDPDAVAEFLADKPVWALPGVGAATARTLGSYGLDTIGRLAAAPLSTVQRLVGARAGRELHEKAHGIDRSRVVPNAAARSLASERTFPRDELDPFQHRRALLSITEELGARLRAEKQVCRVLALTVRYADRSTTTRSRTLPEPTAHSSALTDAAYRMYEALGLQRARVRAVALRAEGLGPAEGTAHQLSFDPEDEKARRLEEAADKARARFGPGAVIPGALAA
;
A
#
# COMPACT_ATOMS: atom_id res chain seq x y z
N MET A 1 16.30 11.90 -15.94
CA MET A 1 15.46 10.77 -16.47
C MET A 1 14.06 10.87 -15.88
N THR A 2 13.03 11.07 -16.70
CA THR A 2 11.68 11.40 -16.21
C THR A 2 10.87 10.14 -15.88
N ILE A 3 10.48 10.00 -14.62
CA ILE A 3 9.58 8.95 -14.15
C ILE A 3 8.21 9.55 -13.85
N LEU A 4 7.15 8.87 -14.28
CA LEU A 4 5.79 9.11 -13.78
C LEU A 4 5.44 8.14 -12.67
N CYS A 5 4.81 8.64 -11.62
CA CYS A 5 4.06 7.85 -10.65
C CYS A 5 2.58 8.22 -10.77
N LEU A 6 1.74 7.23 -11.09
CA LEU A 6 0.30 7.38 -11.18
C LEU A 6 -0.33 6.75 -9.96
N ARG A 7 -1.24 7.47 -9.29
CA ARG A 7 -2.10 6.96 -8.22
C ARG A 7 -3.54 7.00 -8.70
N PHE A 8 -4.10 5.84 -8.96
CA PHE A 8 -5.43 5.61 -9.47
C PHE A 8 -6.48 5.72 -8.37
N GLN A 9 -7.58 6.40 -8.63
CA GLN A 9 -8.72 6.43 -7.73
C GLN A 9 -9.60 5.21 -7.98
N LEU A 10 -9.14 4.05 -7.50
CA LEU A 10 -9.89 2.82 -7.66
C LEU A 10 -11.12 2.83 -6.72
N PRO A 11 -12.31 2.42 -7.21
CA PRO A 11 -13.43 2.13 -6.33
C PRO A 11 -13.07 0.96 -5.40
N SER A 12 -13.76 0.82 -4.27
CA SER A 12 -13.46 -0.18 -3.21
C SER A 12 -13.48 -1.65 -3.68
N ALA A 13 -14.03 -1.93 -4.88
CA ALA A 13 -14.01 -3.24 -5.55
C ALA A 13 -13.04 -3.32 -6.76
N GLY A 14 -12.18 -2.32 -6.96
CA GLY A 14 -11.44 -2.07 -8.21
C GLY A 14 -10.18 -2.91 -8.47
N GLU A 15 -9.96 -4.03 -7.77
CA GLU A 15 -8.79 -4.91 -8.00
C GLU A 15 -8.71 -5.44 -9.45
N THR A 16 -9.85 -5.52 -10.15
CA THR A 16 -9.92 -5.98 -11.55
C THR A 16 -9.46 -4.95 -12.59
N VAL A 17 -9.34 -3.66 -12.22
CA VAL A 17 -9.07 -2.59 -13.19
C VAL A 17 -7.57 -2.31 -13.34
N LEU A 18 -6.77 -2.52 -12.29
CA LEU A 18 -5.33 -2.24 -12.29
C LEU A 18 -4.58 -2.97 -13.42
N PRO A 19 -4.82 -4.27 -13.73
CA PRO A 19 -4.17 -4.92 -14.87
C PRO A 19 -4.45 -4.25 -16.22
N GLY A 20 -5.67 -3.71 -16.40
CA GLY A 20 -6.04 -2.94 -17.58
C GLY A 20 -5.28 -1.62 -17.66
N LEU A 21 -5.23 -0.88 -16.55
CA LEU A 21 -4.47 0.38 -16.44
C LEU A 21 -2.97 0.18 -16.68
N LEU A 22 -2.39 -0.93 -16.21
CA LEU A 22 -1.00 -1.26 -16.49
C LEU A 22 -0.77 -1.58 -17.97
N THR A 23 -1.72 -2.27 -18.61
CA THR A 23 -1.68 -2.49 -20.07
C THR A 23 -1.71 -1.17 -20.83
N LEU A 24 -2.56 -0.23 -20.41
CA LEU A 24 -2.60 1.13 -20.97
C LEU A 24 -1.25 1.85 -20.83
N LEU A 25 -0.61 1.79 -19.65
CA LEU A 25 0.72 2.40 -19.47
C LEU A 25 1.77 1.78 -20.40
N ARG A 26 1.67 0.47 -20.66
CA ARG A 26 2.58 -0.25 -21.55
C ARG A 26 2.45 0.15 -23.02
N GLU A 27 1.36 0.81 -23.42
CA GLU A 27 1.25 1.43 -24.75
C GLU A 27 2.19 2.63 -24.92
N PHE A 28 2.61 3.26 -23.82
CA PHE A 28 3.50 4.44 -23.84
C PHE A 28 4.95 4.08 -23.55
N THR A 29 5.19 3.13 -22.65
CA THR A 29 6.54 2.68 -22.31
C THR A 29 6.55 1.21 -21.89
N PRO A 30 7.54 0.40 -22.33
CA PRO A 30 7.66 -0.97 -21.85
C PRO A 30 8.11 -1.05 -20.39
N VAL A 31 8.61 0.04 -19.82
CA VAL A 31 9.18 0.08 -18.46
C VAL A 31 8.12 0.56 -17.47
N VAL A 32 7.27 -0.37 -17.03
CA VAL A 32 6.17 -0.13 -16.09
C VAL A 32 6.26 -1.04 -14.88
N GLU A 33 6.35 -0.46 -13.69
CA GLU A 33 6.30 -1.15 -12.40
C GLU A 33 4.93 -0.93 -11.75
N ALA A 34 4.19 -2.01 -11.56
CA ALA A 34 3.02 -2.02 -10.71
C ALA A 34 3.43 -1.80 -9.25
N ALA A 35 2.73 -0.86 -8.60
CA ALA A 35 2.85 -0.59 -7.17
C ALA A 35 1.45 -0.71 -6.53
N PRO A 36 0.95 -1.94 -6.32
CA PRO A 36 -0.34 -2.16 -5.68
C PRO A 36 -0.45 -1.39 -4.34
N PRO A 37 -1.67 -0.95 -3.97
CA PRO A 37 -2.94 -1.34 -4.59
C PRO A 37 -3.37 -0.54 -5.80
N ASP A 38 -2.96 0.71 -5.86
CA ASP A 38 -3.60 1.72 -6.68
C ASP A 38 -2.57 2.54 -7.46
N ALA A 39 -1.31 2.13 -7.48
CA ALA A 39 -0.26 2.91 -8.12
C ALA A 39 0.55 2.14 -9.16
N ALA A 40 1.20 2.90 -10.03
CA ALA A 40 2.18 2.40 -10.96
C ALA A 40 3.27 3.45 -11.18
N LEU A 41 4.47 2.99 -11.50
CA LEU A 41 5.55 3.80 -12.03
C LEU A 41 5.74 3.49 -13.51
N ALA A 42 6.05 4.51 -14.30
CA ALA A 42 6.36 4.40 -15.71
C ALA A 42 7.59 5.26 -16.03
N ASP A 43 8.60 4.68 -16.68
CA ASP A 43 9.77 5.42 -17.16
C ASP A 43 9.48 5.99 -18.55
N LEU A 44 9.48 7.31 -18.65
CA LEU A 44 9.18 8.03 -19.89
C LEU A 44 10.43 8.42 -20.69
N GLY A 45 11.65 8.10 -20.25
CA GLY A 45 12.87 8.56 -20.91
C GLY A 45 12.92 8.24 -22.41
N GLY A 46 12.43 7.06 -22.82
CA GLY A 46 12.28 6.71 -24.24
C GLY A 46 10.99 7.25 -24.88
N ALA A 47 9.91 7.34 -24.10
CA ALA A 47 8.58 7.75 -24.58
C ALA A 47 8.55 9.23 -24.99
N GLU A 48 9.16 10.12 -24.22
CA GLU A 48 9.20 11.56 -24.54
C GLU A 48 9.81 11.80 -25.93
N ARG A 49 10.91 11.08 -26.24
CA ARG A 49 11.57 11.14 -27.54
C ARG A 49 10.73 10.52 -28.66
N TYR A 50 10.09 9.38 -28.42
CA TYR A 50 9.30 8.67 -29.42
C TYR A 50 8.04 9.44 -29.82
N PHE A 51 7.32 9.99 -28.84
CA PHE A 51 6.08 10.72 -29.07
C PHE A 51 6.29 12.20 -29.39
N GLY A 52 7.50 12.74 -29.18
CA GLY A 52 7.80 14.17 -29.36
C GLY A 52 6.99 15.05 -28.40
N ARG A 53 6.74 14.57 -27.19
CA ARG A 53 5.92 15.22 -26.16
C ARG A 53 6.62 15.18 -24.82
N ASN A 54 6.42 16.23 -24.01
CA ASN A 54 6.97 16.24 -22.66
C ASN A 54 6.15 15.35 -21.70
N ALA A 55 6.70 15.05 -20.53
CA ALA A 55 6.05 14.21 -19.54
C ALA A 55 4.68 14.72 -19.06
N VAL A 56 4.44 16.03 -19.05
CA VAL A 56 3.14 16.61 -18.65
C VAL A 56 2.07 16.32 -19.70
N GLU A 57 2.42 16.51 -20.98
CA GLU A 57 1.53 16.19 -22.10
C GLU A 57 1.21 14.69 -22.14
N LEU A 58 2.23 13.83 -21.97
CA LEU A 58 2.03 12.39 -21.91
C LEU A 58 1.17 11.98 -20.70
N ALA A 59 1.42 12.55 -19.53
CA ALA A 59 0.61 12.34 -18.33
C ALA A 59 -0.86 12.73 -18.56
N ALA A 60 -1.11 13.86 -19.24
CA ALA A 60 -2.46 14.30 -19.58
C ALA A 60 -3.17 13.31 -20.52
N VAL A 61 -2.48 12.81 -21.55
CA VAL A 61 -3.05 11.78 -22.44
C VAL A 61 -3.36 10.49 -21.69
N ILE A 62 -2.42 10.01 -20.87
CA ILE A 62 -2.59 8.78 -20.08
C ILE A 62 -3.81 8.93 -19.15
N ARG A 63 -3.94 10.06 -18.46
CA ARG A 63 -5.09 10.34 -17.60
C ARG A 63 -6.41 10.31 -18.37
N VAL A 64 -6.49 11.05 -19.49
CA VAL A 64 -7.72 11.11 -20.29
C VAL A 64 -8.12 9.72 -20.77
N ARG A 65 -7.16 8.89 -21.20
CA ARG A 65 -7.46 7.51 -21.60
C ARG A 65 -7.86 6.62 -20.42
N ALA A 66 -7.21 6.75 -19.26
CA ALA A 66 -7.61 6.01 -18.05
C ALA A 66 -9.05 6.33 -17.65
N LEU A 67 -9.43 7.61 -17.70
CA LEU A 67 -10.78 8.05 -17.42
C LEU A 67 -11.78 7.54 -18.48
N ALA A 68 -11.45 7.65 -19.76
CA ALA A 68 -12.35 7.26 -20.86
C ALA A 68 -12.55 5.74 -20.97
N LEU A 69 -11.50 4.95 -20.78
CA LEU A 69 -11.53 3.49 -20.97
C LEU A 69 -11.95 2.72 -19.71
N TYR A 70 -11.59 3.24 -18.53
CA TYR A 70 -11.77 2.53 -17.27
C TYR A 70 -12.62 3.29 -16.25
N GLY A 71 -13.01 4.54 -16.52
CA GLY A 71 -13.75 5.37 -15.56
C GLY A 71 -12.92 5.75 -14.33
N VAL A 72 -11.59 5.69 -14.42
CA VAL A 72 -10.68 5.91 -13.29
C VAL A 72 -9.90 7.19 -13.50
N ASP A 73 -10.04 8.14 -12.57
CA ASP A 73 -9.16 9.31 -12.50
C ASP A 73 -7.87 8.97 -11.73
N CYS A 74 -6.84 9.79 -11.90
CA CYS A 74 -5.57 9.61 -11.23
C CYS A 74 -4.93 10.93 -10.78
N ALA A 75 -4.16 10.85 -9.70
CA ALA A 75 -3.19 11.87 -9.33
C ALA A 75 -1.83 11.45 -9.89
N ILE A 76 -1.15 12.35 -10.60
CA ILE A 76 0.11 12.03 -11.29
C ILE A 76 1.25 12.86 -10.70
N GLY A 77 2.35 12.21 -10.38
CA GLY A 77 3.62 12.84 -10.06
C GLY A 77 4.65 12.56 -11.13
N ALA A 78 5.40 13.56 -11.55
CA ALA A 78 6.55 13.43 -12.44
C ALA A 78 7.81 13.91 -11.72
N GLY A 79 8.93 13.21 -11.89
CA GLY A 79 10.19 13.66 -11.30
C GLY A 79 11.41 12.89 -11.79
N PRO A 80 12.62 13.37 -11.43
CA PRO A 80 13.86 12.69 -11.72
C PRO A 80 14.01 11.48 -10.78
N GLY A 81 13.62 10.32 -11.29
CA GLY A 81 13.69 9.05 -10.57
C GLY A 81 12.44 8.70 -9.73
N PRO A 82 12.34 7.44 -9.27
CA PRO A 82 11.13 6.91 -8.63
C PRO A 82 10.73 7.61 -7.33
N MET A 83 11.69 7.95 -6.45
CA MET A 83 11.41 8.62 -5.19
C MET A 83 10.66 9.94 -5.39
N LEU A 84 11.21 10.83 -6.22
CA LEU A 84 10.65 12.16 -6.42
C LEU A 84 9.31 12.09 -7.16
N ALA A 85 9.16 11.18 -8.13
CA ALA A 85 7.87 10.93 -8.77
C ALA A 85 6.79 10.47 -7.77
N ARG A 86 7.12 9.53 -6.86
CA ARG A 86 6.19 9.07 -5.80
C ARG A 86 5.82 10.19 -4.82
N MET A 87 6.80 11.00 -4.42
CA MET A 87 6.57 12.13 -3.52
C MET A 87 5.71 13.20 -4.19
N ALA A 88 5.96 13.51 -5.47
CA ALA A 88 5.14 14.42 -6.26
C ALA A 88 3.70 13.90 -6.42
N ALA A 89 3.51 12.59 -6.65
CA ALA A 89 2.19 11.98 -6.79
C ALA A 89 1.41 11.95 -5.47
N ARG A 90 2.10 11.87 -4.33
CA ARG A 90 1.47 11.98 -3.00
C ARG A 90 0.90 13.37 -2.76
N ASP A 91 1.61 14.38 -3.24
CA ASP A 91 1.29 15.79 -3.13
C ASP A 91 0.29 16.27 -4.20
N ALA A 92 0.08 15.49 -5.25
CA ALA A 92 -0.81 15.83 -6.36
C ALA A 92 -2.28 15.65 -5.96
N ALA A 93 -3.12 16.62 -6.34
CA ALA A 93 -4.55 16.45 -6.27
C ALA A 93 -5.03 15.51 -7.41
N PRO A 94 -6.18 14.83 -7.24
CA PRO A 94 -6.80 14.07 -8.33
C PRO A 94 -7.01 14.96 -9.55
N GLY A 95 -6.61 14.45 -10.71
CA GLY A 95 -6.67 15.16 -11.98
C GLY A 95 -5.59 16.21 -12.22
N VAL A 96 -4.64 16.36 -11.29
CA VAL A 96 -3.50 17.26 -11.43
C VAL A 96 -2.21 16.44 -11.60
N THR A 97 -1.35 16.90 -12.51
CA THR A 97 0.03 16.41 -12.63
C THR A 97 0.96 17.36 -11.89
N ARG A 98 1.64 16.86 -10.85
CA ARG A 98 2.69 17.60 -10.14
C ARG A 98 4.06 17.20 -10.67
N VAL A 99 4.86 18.18 -11.08
CA VAL A 99 6.20 17.95 -11.65
C VAL A 99 7.26 18.45 -10.70
N VAL A 100 8.31 17.66 -10.50
CA VAL A 100 9.57 18.08 -9.90
C VAL A 100 10.62 18.08 -11.00
N HIS A 101 11.25 19.21 -11.26
CA HIS A 101 12.27 19.33 -12.28
C HIS A 101 13.58 18.70 -11.82
N GLU A 102 14.45 18.31 -12.77
CA GLU A 102 15.76 17.70 -12.49
C GLU A 102 16.81 18.71 -11.96
N ASP A 103 16.46 19.99 -11.96
CA ASP A 103 17.27 21.05 -11.41
C ASP A 103 17.52 20.86 -9.89
N PRO A 104 18.78 20.88 -9.42
CA PRO A 104 19.10 20.65 -8.00
C PRO A 104 18.42 21.62 -7.03
N ASP A 105 18.25 22.89 -7.41
CA ASP A 105 17.62 23.89 -6.54
C ASP A 105 16.12 23.63 -6.43
N ALA A 106 15.46 23.30 -7.55
CA ALA A 106 14.05 22.88 -7.56
C ALA A 106 13.81 21.61 -6.72
N VAL A 107 14.74 20.65 -6.76
CA VAL A 107 14.67 19.43 -5.93
C VAL A 107 14.86 19.77 -4.45
N ALA A 108 15.84 20.60 -4.11
CA ALA A 108 16.10 21.02 -2.74
C ALA A 108 14.89 21.79 -2.17
N GLU A 109 14.31 22.73 -2.93
CA GLU A 109 13.11 23.48 -2.56
C GLU A 109 11.92 22.55 -2.34
N PHE A 110 11.68 21.61 -3.26
CA PHE A 110 10.59 20.64 -3.12
C PHE A 110 10.72 19.79 -1.84
N LEU A 111 11.95 19.42 -1.46
CA LEU A 111 12.20 18.55 -0.31
C LEU A 111 12.25 19.30 1.02
N ALA A 112 12.75 20.54 1.08
CA ALA A 112 13.18 21.23 2.28
C ALA A 112 12.20 21.16 3.47
N ASP A 113 10.94 21.55 3.23
CA ASP A 113 9.91 21.67 4.28
C ASP A 113 9.17 20.38 4.58
N LYS A 114 9.44 19.31 3.82
CA LYS A 114 8.76 18.04 4.03
C LYS A 114 9.29 17.39 5.31
N PRO A 115 8.41 16.72 6.07
CA PRO A 115 8.85 16.01 7.25
C PRO A 115 9.68 14.78 6.87
N VAL A 116 10.63 14.40 7.71
CA VAL A 116 11.59 13.32 7.42
C VAL A 116 10.93 11.95 7.18
N TRP A 117 9.77 11.70 7.81
CA TRP A 117 9.00 10.47 7.59
C TRP A 117 8.38 10.38 6.20
N ALA A 118 8.36 11.47 5.42
CA ALA A 118 7.90 11.45 4.03
C ALA A 118 8.92 10.78 3.08
N LEU A 119 10.20 10.67 3.48
CA LEU A 119 11.20 9.98 2.68
C LEU A 119 10.92 8.47 2.63
N PRO A 120 10.91 7.86 1.43
CA PRO A 120 10.77 6.41 1.29
C PRO A 120 11.86 5.64 2.05
N GLY A 121 11.43 4.71 2.91
CA GLY A 121 12.32 3.91 3.75
C GLY A 121 12.52 4.45 5.17
N VAL A 122 11.99 5.65 5.49
CA VAL A 122 11.99 6.15 6.87
C VAL A 122 10.76 5.64 7.62
N GLY A 123 10.98 4.64 8.47
CA GLY A 123 9.95 4.12 9.37
C GLY A 123 9.70 5.02 10.58
N ALA A 124 8.64 4.73 11.34
CA ALA A 124 8.27 5.50 12.54
C ALA A 124 9.35 5.47 13.64
N ALA A 125 10.14 4.39 13.74
CA ALA A 125 11.26 4.34 14.67
C ALA A 125 12.37 5.31 14.25
N THR A 126 12.81 5.23 12.98
CA THR A 126 13.84 6.11 12.41
C THR A 126 13.42 7.58 12.48
N ALA A 127 12.17 7.90 12.12
CA ALA A 127 11.64 9.26 12.20
C ALA A 127 11.65 9.81 13.65
N ARG A 128 11.27 8.98 14.64
CA ARG A 128 11.34 9.38 16.05
C ARG A 128 12.77 9.62 16.51
N THR A 129 13.70 8.73 16.14
CA THR A 129 15.12 8.92 16.44
C THR A 129 15.62 10.24 15.85
N LEU A 130 15.43 10.49 14.56
CA LEU A 130 15.87 11.72 13.91
C LEU A 130 15.21 12.97 14.53
N GLY A 131 13.90 12.91 14.79
CA GLY A 131 13.16 13.98 15.44
C GLY A 131 13.68 14.32 16.85
N SER A 132 14.14 13.33 17.63
CA SER A 132 14.73 13.58 18.95
C SER A 132 16.04 14.38 18.91
N TYR A 133 16.70 14.45 17.75
CA TYR A 133 17.89 15.27 17.49
C TYR A 133 17.58 16.53 16.67
N GLY A 134 16.30 16.90 16.52
CA GLY A 134 15.87 18.09 15.76
C GLY A 134 15.94 17.92 14.23
N LEU A 135 16.13 16.69 13.73
CA LEU A 135 16.14 16.36 12.30
C LEU A 135 14.74 15.91 11.86
N ASP A 136 13.76 16.78 12.04
CA ASP A 136 12.34 16.55 11.76
C ASP A 136 11.93 16.83 10.30
N THR A 137 12.69 17.67 9.58
CA THR A 137 12.49 17.96 8.14
C THR A 137 13.61 17.42 7.26
N ILE A 138 13.31 17.20 5.98
CA ILE A 138 14.29 16.73 4.99
C ILE A 138 15.38 17.79 4.78
N GLY A 139 15.04 19.08 4.78
CA GLY A 139 16.04 20.15 4.66
C GLY A 139 17.04 20.15 5.82
N ARG A 140 16.58 19.95 7.06
CA ARG A 140 17.47 19.83 8.23
C ARG A 140 18.33 18.58 8.16
N LEU A 141 17.77 17.46 7.71
CA LEU A 141 18.50 16.22 7.49
C LEU A 141 19.59 16.37 6.42
N ALA A 142 19.31 17.06 5.31
CA ALA A 142 20.26 17.34 4.23
C ALA A 142 21.41 18.25 4.71
N ALA A 143 21.10 19.24 5.56
CA ALA A 143 22.10 20.14 6.15
C ALA A 143 22.96 19.47 7.23
N ALA A 144 22.52 18.34 7.79
CA ALA A 144 23.26 17.63 8.82
C ALA A 144 24.51 16.94 8.23
N PRO A 145 25.66 16.93 8.95
CA PRO A 145 26.83 16.18 8.51
C PRO A 145 26.51 14.68 8.38
N LEU A 146 26.94 14.05 7.28
CA LEU A 146 26.72 12.63 7.01
C LEU A 146 27.14 11.74 8.19
N SER A 147 28.27 12.04 8.84
CA SER A 147 28.77 11.28 10.00
C SER A 147 27.83 11.30 11.20
N THR A 148 27.05 12.38 11.37
CA THR A 148 26.01 12.49 12.39
C THR A 148 24.84 11.58 12.06
N VAL A 149 24.33 11.65 10.82
CA VAL A 149 23.22 10.81 10.36
C VAL A 149 23.58 9.33 10.49
N GLN A 150 24.79 8.93 10.07
CA GLN A 150 25.29 7.57 10.20
C GLN A 150 25.39 7.08 11.64
N ARG A 151 25.70 7.95 12.60
CA ARG A 151 25.75 7.60 14.02
C ARG A 151 24.36 7.35 14.60
N LEU A 152 23.35 8.06 14.10
CA LEU A 152 21.96 7.94 14.58
C LEU A 152 21.24 6.72 14.05
N VAL A 153 21.45 6.37 12.77
CA VAL A 153 20.65 5.32 12.09
C VAL A 153 21.48 4.18 11.51
N GLY A 154 22.80 4.21 11.69
CA GLY A 154 23.75 3.23 11.17
C GLY A 154 24.43 3.67 9.86
N ALA A 155 25.62 3.13 9.59
CA ALA A 155 26.50 3.60 8.51
C ALA A 155 25.87 3.50 7.11
N ARG A 156 25.22 2.37 6.80
CA ARG A 156 24.56 2.15 5.50
C ARG A 156 23.29 2.97 5.37
N ALA A 157 22.36 2.80 6.31
CA ALA A 157 21.08 3.49 6.29
C ALA A 157 21.24 5.02 6.35
N GLY A 158 22.22 5.53 7.10
CA GLY A 158 22.49 6.95 7.19
C GLY A 158 23.05 7.53 5.89
N ARG A 159 23.85 6.78 5.14
CA ARG A 159 24.31 7.18 3.79
C ARG A 159 23.15 7.23 2.81
N GLU A 160 22.36 6.16 2.73
CA GLU A 160 21.20 6.09 1.83
C GLU A 160 20.18 7.20 2.16
N LEU A 161 19.98 7.48 3.45
CA LEU A 161 19.07 8.53 3.91
C LEU A 161 19.58 9.94 3.58
N HIS A 162 20.89 10.18 3.74
CA HIS A 162 21.51 11.46 3.39
C HIS A 162 21.45 11.71 1.88
N GLU A 163 21.76 10.70 1.05
CA GLU A 163 21.61 10.78 -0.41
C GLU A 163 20.17 11.13 -0.81
N LYS A 164 19.16 10.45 -0.23
CA LYS A 164 17.75 10.74 -0.47
C LYS A 164 17.32 12.15 -0.03
N ALA A 165 17.89 12.67 1.05
CA ALA A 165 17.61 14.04 1.50
C ALA A 165 18.10 15.09 0.49
N HIS A 166 19.11 14.77 -0.31
CA HIS A 166 19.58 15.56 -1.44
C HIS A 166 18.90 15.20 -2.77
N GLY A 167 17.80 14.44 -2.75
CA GLY A 167 17.09 14.02 -3.96
C GLY A 167 17.77 12.92 -4.76
N ILE A 168 18.87 12.36 -4.28
CA ILE A 168 19.63 11.31 -4.98
C ILE A 168 18.95 9.97 -4.69
N ASP A 169 18.25 9.45 -5.69
CA ASP A 169 17.65 8.12 -5.67
C ASP A 169 18.32 7.22 -6.72
N ARG A 170 18.97 6.15 -6.26
CA ARG A 170 19.60 5.16 -7.14
C ARG A 170 18.65 4.05 -7.60
N SER A 171 17.40 4.08 -7.13
CA SER A 171 16.40 3.11 -7.54
C SER A 171 16.02 3.29 -9.02
N ARG A 172 15.54 2.21 -9.62
CA ARG A 172 15.05 2.19 -11.01
C ARG A 172 13.65 1.60 -11.01
N VAL A 173 12.86 1.98 -12.01
CA VAL A 173 11.58 1.33 -12.29
C VAL A 173 11.88 -0.08 -12.77
N VAL A 174 11.41 -1.08 -12.03
CA VAL A 174 11.62 -2.50 -12.39
C VAL A 174 10.31 -3.05 -12.95
N PRO A 175 10.26 -3.40 -14.25
CA PRO A 175 9.04 -3.95 -14.84
C PRO A 175 8.57 -5.20 -14.10
N ASN A 176 7.31 -5.21 -13.71
CA ASN A 176 6.70 -6.36 -13.04
C ASN A 176 5.24 -6.54 -13.49
N ALA A 177 4.66 -7.68 -13.12
CA ALA A 177 3.22 -7.85 -13.13
C ALA A 177 2.63 -7.28 -11.83
N ALA A 178 1.37 -6.83 -11.87
CA ALA A 178 0.64 -6.59 -10.63
C ALA A 178 0.62 -7.88 -9.82
N ALA A 179 1.18 -7.84 -8.61
CA ALA A 179 1.05 -8.95 -7.67
C ALA A 179 -0.45 -9.19 -7.44
N ARG A 180 -0.90 -10.44 -7.59
CA ARG A 180 -2.28 -10.79 -7.24
C ARG A 180 -2.46 -10.54 -5.74
N SER A 181 -3.53 -9.85 -5.40
CA SER A 181 -3.98 -9.62 -4.04
C SER A 181 -5.48 -9.86 -3.94
N LEU A 182 -5.95 -10.10 -2.72
CA LEU A 182 -7.37 -10.09 -2.40
C LEU A 182 -7.60 -9.08 -1.30
N ALA A 183 -8.45 -8.09 -1.57
CA ALA A 183 -8.83 -7.08 -0.59
C ALA A 183 -10.32 -7.19 -0.22
N SER A 184 -10.63 -6.77 1.01
CA SER A 184 -12.00 -6.52 1.46
C SER A 184 -12.02 -5.35 2.44
N GLU A 185 -13.08 -4.55 2.37
CA GLU A 185 -13.26 -3.32 3.13
C GLU A 185 -14.61 -3.34 3.86
N ARG A 186 -14.64 -2.70 5.03
CA ARG A 186 -15.87 -2.29 5.72
C ARG A 186 -15.85 -0.79 5.94
N THR A 187 -16.85 -0.11 5.38
CA THR A 187 -17.12 1.30 5.63
C THR A 187 -18.18 1.42 6.71
N PHE A 188 -17.98 2.31 7.68
CA PHE A 188 -18.94 2.56 8.75
C PHE A 188 -19.99 3.59 8.29
N PRO A 189 -21.26 3.45 8.70
CA PRO A 189 -22.32 4.38 8.34
C PRO A 189 -22.14 5.77 8.98
N ARG A 190 -21.45 5.82 10.12
CA ARG A 190 -21.01 7.05 10.81
C ARG A 190 -19.57 6.84 11.22
N ASP A 191 -18.81 7.93 11.35
CA ASP A 191 -17.42 7.83 11.80
C ASP A 191 -17.38 7.18 13.19
N GLU A 192 -16.75 6.01 13.27
CA GLU A 192 -16.77 5.13 14.43
C GLU A 192 -15.58 5.43 15.35
N LEU A 193 -15.84 5.36 16.66
CA LEU A 193 -14.87 5.60 17.71
C LEU A 193 -14.66 4.35 18.58
N ASP A 194 -15.63 3.45 18.59
CA ASP A 194 -15.62 2.27 19.44
C ASP A 194 -14.64 1.21 18.91
N PRO A 195 -13.57 0.89 19.65
CA PRO A 195 -12.64 -0.17 19.28
C PRO A 195 -13.30 -1.55 19.13
N PHE A 196 -14.40 -1.80 19.84
CA PHE A 196 -15.14 -3.05 19.70
C PHE A 196 -15.78 -3.18 18.32
N GLN A 197 -16.37 -2.11 17.82
CA GLN A 197 -16.94 -2.05 16.47
C GLN A 197 -15.85 -2.17 15.39
N HIS A 198 -14.68 -1.58 15.61
CA HIS A 198 -13.52 -1.78 14.73
C HIS A 198 -13.07 -3.24 14.69
N ARG A 199 -12.98 -3.91 15.84
CA ARG A 199 -12.63 -5.34 15.93
C ARG A 199 -13.67 -6.22 15.24
N ARG A 200 -14.97 -5.95 15.42
CA ARG A 200 -16.03 -6.66 14.69
C ARG A 200 -15.91 -6.49 13.19
N ALA A 201 -15.62 -5.28 12.70
CA ALA A 201 -15.38 -5.05 11.28
C ALA A 201 -14.17 -5.85 10.78
N LEU A 202 -13.05 -5.84 11.51
CA LEU A 202 -11.86 -6.61 11.17
C LEU A 202 -12.15 -8.12 11.10
N LEU A 203 -12.86 -8.67 12.09
CA LEU A 203 -13.27 -10.09 12.09
C LEU A 203 -14.14 -10.43 10.88
N SER A 204 -15.08 -9.55 10.51
CA SER A 204 -15.90 -9.75 9.32
C SER A 204 -15.07 -9.77 8.04
N ILE A 205 -14.05 -8.91 7.94
CA ILE A 205 -13.16 -8.83 6.78
C ILE A 205 -12.26 -10.07 6.71
N THR A 206 -11.69 -10.53 7.82
CA THR A 206 -10.80 -11.69 7.84
C THR A 206 -11.52 -13.00 7.53
N GLU A 207 -12.75 -13.17 8.00
CA GLU A 207 -13.61 -14.29 7.60
C GLU A 207 -13.90 -14.30 6.09
N GLU A 208 -14.25 -13.13 5.53
CA GLU A 208 -14.50 -13.02 4.09
C GLU A 208 -13.24 -13.31 3.27
N LEU A 209 -12.09 -12.73 3.67
CA LEU A 209 -10.82 -12.96 3.01
C LEU A 209 -10.37 -14.42 3.13
N GLY A 210 -10.50 -15.03 4.31
CA GLY A 210 -10.16 -16.43 4.53
C GLY A 210 -11.00 -17.37 3.68
N ALA A 211 -12.32 -17.15 3.62
CA ALA A 211 -13.22 -17.93 2.77
C ALA A 211 -12.88 -17.77 1.28
N ARG A 212 -12.59 -16.54 0.81
CA ARG A 212 -12.19 -16.28 -0.58
C ARG A 212 -10.85 -16.94 -0.93
N LEU A 213 -9.85 -16.83 -0.06
CA LEU A 213 -8.55 -17.49 -0.23
C LEU A 213 -8.72 -19.01 -0.37
N ARG A 214 -9.50 -19.64 0.51
CA ARG A 214 -9.76 -21.09 0.46
C ARG A 214 -10.56 -21.50 -0.77
N ALA A 215 -11.56 -20.71 -1.19
CA ALA A 215 -12.31 -20.95 -2.41
C ALA A 215 -11.41 -20.91 -3.67
N GLU A 216 -10.43 -20.00 -3.71
CA GLU A 216 -9.44 -19.90 -4.79
C GLU A 216 -8.24 -20.87 -4.62
N LYS A 217 -8.23 -21.71 -3.56
CA LYS A 217 -7.12 -22.59 -3.18
C LYS A 217 -5.78 -21.83 -3.05
N GLN A 218 -5.84 -20.62 -2.54
CA GLN A 218 -4.69 -19.75 -2.31
C GLN A 218 -4.43 -19.57 -0.81
N VAL A 219 -3.18 -19.25 -0.48
CA VAL A 219 -2.73 -18.77 0.84
C VAL A 219 -2.05 -17.41 0.68
N CYS A 220 -2.00 -16.61 1.73
CA CYS A 220 -1.30 -15.32 1.71
C CYS A 220 -0.13 -15.28 2.68
N ARG A 221 0.95 -14.61 2.29
CA ARG A 221 2.17 -14.43 3.11
C ARG A 221 2.21 -13.08 3.80
N VAL A 222 1.49 -12.09 3.28
CA VAL A 222 1.50 -10.72 3.80
C VAL A 222 0.06 -10.26 3.98
N LEU A 223 -0.23 -9.63 5.12
CA LEU A 223 -1.51 -8.99 5.39
C LEU A 223 -1.28 -7.49 5.57
N ALA A 224 -2.01 -6.67 4.82
CA ALA A 224 -1.96 -5.22 4.90
C ALA A 224 -3.26 -4.65 5.45
N LEU A 225 -3.17 -3.91 6.55
CA LEU A 225 -4.27 -3.17 7.17
C LEU A 225 -4.22 -1.71 6.72
N THR A 226 -5.33 -1.22 6.17
CA THR A 226 -5.54 0.20 5.88
C THR A 226 -6.70 0.73 6.72
N VAL A 227 -6.44 1.79 7.47
CA VAL A 227 -7.45 2.53 8.24
C VAL A 227 -7.64 3.89 7.60
N ARG A 228 -8.89 4.24 7.28
CA ARG A 228 -9.27 5.55 6.75
C ARG A 228 -9.99 6.34 7.83
N TYR A 229 -9.52 7.54 8.10
CA TYR A 229 -10.06 8.40 9.15
C TYR A 229 -11.10 9.39 8.62
N ALA A 230 -11.81 10.07 9.53
CA ALA A 230 -12.83 11.06 9.22
C ALA A 230 -12.30 12.25 8.38
N ASP A 231 -11.03 12.63 8.58
CA ASP A 231 -10.33 13.67 7.82
C ASP A 231 -9.88 13.23 6.41
N ARG A 232 -10.26 12.01 5.99
CA ARG A 232 -9.87 11.34 4.75
C ARG A 232 -8.39 10.95 4.67
N SER A 233 -7.60 11.18 5.71
CA SER A 233 -6.25 10.63 5.78
C SER A 233 -6.32 9.10 5.94
N THR A 234 -5.24 8.43 5.54
CA THR A 234 -5.14 6.97 5.62
C THR A 234 -3.84 6.55 6.27
N THR A 235 -3.90 5.49 7.07
CA THR A 235 -2.71 4.79 7.57
C THR A 235 -2.75 3.36 7.09
N THR A 236 -1.68 2.94 6.40
CA THR A 236 -1.49 1.57 5.96
C THR A 236 -0.30 0.95 6.68
N ARG A 237 -0.50 -0.26 7.23
CA ARG A 237 0.54 -1.10 7.82
C ARG A 237 0.46 -2.49 7.21
N SER A 238 1.59 -3.03 6.80
CA SER A 238 1.69 -4.41 6.34
C SER A 238 2.51 -5.24 7.32
N ARG A 239 2.18 -6.52 7.41
CA ARG A 239 2.92 -7.50 8.20
C ARG A 239 3.07 -8.79 7.41
N THR A 240 4.31 -9.27 7.33
CA THR A 240 4.59 -10.62 6.85
C THR A 240 4.20 -11.63 7.92
N LEU A 241 3.39 -12.60 7.54
CA LEU A 241 2.94 -13.67 8.42
C LEU A 241 4.08 -14.70 8.62
N PRO A 242 4.17 -15.34 9.80
CA PRO A 242 5.20 -16.34 10.09
C PRO A 242 5.20 -17.50 9.09
N GLU A 243 4.00 -17.92 8.69
CA GLU A 243 3.72 -18.93 7.66
C GLU A 243 2.65 -18.39 6.69
N PRO A 244 2.67 -18.76 5.40
CA PRO A 244 1.59 -18.42 4.50
C PRO A 244 0.31 -19.16 4.91
N THR A 245 -0.81 -18.46 5.02
CA THR A 245 -2.06 -19.06 5.53
C THR A 245 -3.30 -18.47 4.88
N ALA A 246 -4.38 -19.25 4.93
CA ALA A 246 -5.75 -18.85 4.61
C ALA A 246 -6.71 -19.08 5.80
N HIS A 247 -6.15 -19.35 6.98
CA HIS A 247 -6.91 -19.63 8.20
C HIS A 247 -7.46 -18.33 8.79
N SER A 248 -8.78 -18.23 8.99
CA SER A 248 -9.43 -16.96 9.33
C SER A 248 -9.04 -16.49 10.73
N SER A 249 -8.85 -17.41 11.68
CA SER A 249 -8.38 -17.08 13.04
C SER A 249 -6.97 -16.43 13.02
N ALA A 250 -6.02 -17.01 12.29
CA ALA A 250 -4.65 -16.51 12.17
C ALA A 250 -4.61 -15.12 11.49
N LEU A 251 -5.45 -14.90 10.48
CA LEU A 251 -5.62 -13.60 9.84
C LEU A 251 -6.23 -12.58 10.81
N THR A 252 -7.21 -12.98 11.61
CA THR A 252 -7.87 -12.14 12.63
C THR A 252 -6.88 -11.70 13.70
N ASP A 253 -6.09 -12.62 14.23
CA ASP A 253 -5.07 -12.33 15.23
C ASP A 253 -4.01 -11.37 14.69
N ALA A 254 -3.55 -11.58 13.46
CA ALA A 254 -2.63 -10.68 12.79
C ALA A 254 -3.24 -9.27 12.61
N ALA A 255 -4.50 -9.20 12.17
CA ALA A 255 -5.22 -7.96 11.98
C ALA A 255 -5.41 -7.19 13.30
N TYR A 256 -5.80 -7.86 14.38
CA TYR A 256 -5.93 -7.25 15.71
C TYR A 256 -4.60 -6.71 16.23
N ARG A 257 -3.51 -7.47 16.12
CA ARG A 257 -2.17 -7.00 16.52
C ARG A 257 -1.72 -5.78 15.70
N MET A 258 -1.99 -5.77 14.40
CA MET A 258 -1.69 -4.60 13.56
C MET A 258 -2.52 -3.38 13.95
N TYR A 259 -3.81 -3.58 14.22
CA TYR A 259 -4.73 -2.53 14.66
C TYR A 259 -4.32 -1.95 16.02
N GLU A 260 -3.96 -2.79 16.99
CA GLU A 260 -3.49 -2.36 18.31
C GLU A 260 -2.19 -1.57 18.22
N ALA A 261 -1.26 -1.99 17.35
CA ALA A 261 0.00 -1.29 17.12
C ALA A 261 -0.17 0.11 16.51
N LEU A 262 -1.34 0.43 15.92
CA LEU A 262 -1.64 1.80 15.49
C LEU A 262 -1.84 2.76 16.66
N GLY A 263 -2.21 2.25 17.85
CA GLY A 263 -2.38 3.07 19.05
C GLY A 263 -3.39 4.19 18.87
N LEU A 264 -4.54 3.91 18.24
CA LEU A 264 -5.54 4.92 17.89
C LEU A 264 -6.14 5.58 19.15
N GLN A 265 -5.64 6.76 19.52
CA GLN A 265 -6.16 7.52 20.66
C GLN A 265 -7.38 8.35 20.23
N ARG A 266 -8.58 7.75 20.29
CA ARG A 266 -9.86 8.40 19.96
C ARG A 266 -9.96 8.89 18.50
N ALA A 267 -9.22 8.25 17.60
CA ALA A 267 -9.30 8.55 16.17
C ALA A 267 -10.67 8.09 15.63
N ARG A 268 -11.35 8.99 14.91
CA ARG A 268 -12.60 8.69 14.21
C ARG A 268 -12.30 7.92 12.93
N VAL A 269 -12.75 6.67 12.86
CA VAL A 269 -12.51 5.77 11.73
C VAL A 269 -13.74 5.72 10.83
N ARG A 270 -13.53 5.92 9.54
CA ARG A 270 -14.58 5.88 8.52
C ARG A 270 -14.64 4.55 7.80
N ALA A 271 -13.50 3.92 7.59
CA ALA A 271 -13.43 2.59 6.99
C ALA A 271 -12.16 1.85 7.42
N VAL A 272 -12.24 0.52 7.37
CA VAL A 272 -11.12 -0.38 7.58
C VAL A 272 -11.08 -1.38 6.43
N ALA A 273 -9.90 -1.59 5.86
CA ALA A 273 -9.67 -2.55 4.80
C ALA A 273 -8.50 -3.47 5.14
N LEU A 274 -8.61 -4.74 4.78
CA LEU A 274 -7.50 -5.67 4.78
C LEU A 274 -7.22 -6.13 3.36
N ARG A 275 -5.94 -6.37 3.06
CA ARG A 275 -5.48 -6.95 1.81
C ARG A 275 -4.53 -8.10 2.07
N ALA A 276 -4.85 -9.25 1.50
CA ALA A 276 -4.00 -10.42 1.42
C ALA A 276 -3.07 -10.30 0.22
N GLU A 277 -1.76 -10.29 0.47
CA GLU A 277 -0.68 -10.13 -0.50
C GLU A 277 0.29 -11.33 -0.42
N GLY A 278 1.13 -11.48 -1.44
CA GLY A 278 2.03 -12.63 -1.55
C GLY A 278 1.24 -13.93 -1.67
N LEU A 279 0.25 -13.93 -2.57
CA LEU A 279 -0.61 -15.08 -2.81
C LEU A 279 0.19 -16.22 -3.45
N GLY A 280 -0.02 -17.42 -2.94
CA GLY A 280 0.56 -18.65 -3.48
C GLY A 280 -0.44 -19.80 -3.43
N PRO A 281 -0.18 -20.89 -4.16
CA PRO A 281 -1.03 -22.08 -4.11
C PRO A 281 -1.02 -22.66 -2.69
N ALA A 282 -2.20 -23.01 -2.19
CA ALA A 282 -2.31 -23.70 -0.90
C ALA A 282 -1.64 -25.09 -0.95
N GLU A 283 -1.69 -25.74 -2.11
CA GLU A 283 -1.06 -27.03 -2.36
C GLU A 283 0.47 -26.92 -2.30
N GLY A 284 1.10 -27.76 -1.47
CA GLY A 284 2.56 -27.76 -1.29
C GLY A 284 3.09 -26.63 -0.38
N THR A 285 2.24 -25.76 0.15
CA THR A 285 2.66 -24.80 1.17
C THR A 285 2.87 -25.53 2.50
N ALA A 286 4.10 -25.53 2.99
CA ALA A 286 4.42 -26.05 4.31
C ALA A 286 3.78 -25.17 5.38
N HIS A 287 2.94 -25.77 6.21
CA HIS A 287 2.48 -25.17 7.47
C HIS A 287 3.08 -25.95 8.63
N GLN A 288 3.29 -25.28 9.76
CA GLN A 288 3.65 -25.97 10.97
C GLN A 288 2.40 -26.61 11.57
N LEU A 289 2.41 -27.93 11.79
CA LEU A 289 1.35 -28.59 12.53
C LEU A 289 1.37 -28.10 13.98
N SER A 290 0.21 -27.65 14.46
CA SER A 290 0.00 -27.37 15.87
C SER A 290 -0.39 -28.64 16.60
N PHE A 291 0.15 -28.85 17.82
CA PHE A 291 -0.37 -29.86 18.74
C PHE A 291 -1.58 -29.34 19.55
N ASP A 292 -2.00 -28.10 19.31
CA ASP A 292 -3.18 -27.51 19.92
C ASP A 292 -4.47 -28.08 19.28
N PRO A 293 -5.26 -28.87 20.01
CA PRO A 293 -6.50 -29.44 19.49
C PRO A 293 -7.55 -28.38 19.12
N GLU A 294 -7.46 -27.15 19.64
CA GLU A 294 -8.39 -26.08 19.29
C GLU A 294 -8.13 -25.50 17.90
N ASP A 295 -6.87 -25.44 17.45
CA ASP A 295 -6.51 -25.00 16.08
C ASP A 295 -7.07 -25.99 15.04
N GLU A 296 -6.91 -27.29 15.29
CA GLU A 296 -7.43 -28.35 14.41
C GLU A 296 -8.96 -28.32 14.33
N LYS A 297 -9.64 -28.12 15.46
CA LYS A 297 -11.10 -27.95 15.49
C LYS A 297 -11.54 -26.71 14.71
N ALA A 298 -10.86 -25.59 14.89
CA ALA A 298 -11.17 -24.34 14.18
C ALA A 298 -11.05 -24.52 12.66
N ARG A 299 -10.00 -25.20 12.18
CA ARG A 299 -9.83 -25.50 10.75
C ARG A 299 -10.94 -26.37 10.19
N ARG A 300 -11.31 -27.45 10.90
CA ARG A 300 -12.44 -28.31 10.49
C ARG A 300 -13.77 -27.57 10.47
N LEU A 301 -13.97 -26.67 11.44
CA LEU A 301 -15.14 -25.80 11.49
C LEU A 301 -15.19 -24.86 10.29
N GLU A 302 -14.06 -24.25 9.90
CA GLU A 302 -13.97 -23.39 8.73
C GLU A 302 -14.33 -24.15 7.45
N GLU A 303 -13.82 -25.36 7.25
CA GLU A 303 -14.19 -26.18 6.09
C GLU A 303 -15.69 -26.50 6.05
N ALA A 304 -16.29 -26.82 7.21
CA ALA A 304 -17.72 -27.07 7.31
C ALA A 304 -18.54 -25.80 7.04
N ALA A 305 -18.11 -24.66 7.60
CA ALA A 305 -18.72 -23.36 7.40
C ALA A 305 -18.66 -22.94 5.92
N ASP A 306 -17.53 -23.16 5.25
CA ASP A 306 -17.36 -22.84 3.84
C ASP A 306 -18.25 -23.71 2.94
N LYS A 307 -18.38 -25.01 3.24
CA LYS A 307 -19.34 -25.89 2.54
C LYS A 307 -20.79 -25.40 2.72
N ALA A 308 -21.14 -24.98 3.93
CA ALA A 308 -22.46 -24.41 4.21
C ALA A 308 -22.68 -23.09 3.45
N ARG A 309 -21.69 -22.19 3.45
CA ARG A 309 -21.73 -20.91 2.72
C ARG A 309 -21.83 -21.11 1.21
N ALA A 310 -21.14 -22.10 0.66
CA ALA A 310 -21.21 -22.43 -0.77
C ALA A 310 -22.61 -22.92 -1.19
N ARG A 311 -23.34 -23.61 -0.30
CA ARG A 311 -24.67 -24.16 -0.58
C ARG A 311 -25.81 -23.19 -0.28
N PHE A 312 -25.70 -22.43 0.81
CA PHE A 312 -26.80 -21.62 1.36
C PHE A 312 -26.55 -20.10 1.31
N GLY A 313 -25.39 -19.69 0.79
CA GLY A 313 -24.99 -18.29 0.66
C GLY A 313 -24.08 -17.79 1.80
N PRO A 314 -23.47 -16.60 1.63
CA PRO A 314 -22.40 -16.11 2.51
C PRO A 314 -22.84 -15.85 3.96
N GLY A 315 -24.14 -15.59 4.19
CA GLY A 315 -24.70 -15.36 5.52
C GLY A 315 -25.11 -16.63 6.28
N ALA A 316 -24.94 -17.81 5.70
CA ALA A 316 -25.41 -19.07 6.30
C ALA A 316 -24.70 -19.43 7.61
N VAL A 317 -23.41 -19.10 7.71
CA VAL A 317 -22.61 -19.30 8.92
C VAL A 317 -21.75 -18.06 9.15
N ILE A 318 -21.98 -17.39 10.28
CA ILE A 318 -21.23 -16.23 10.73
C ILE A 318 -20.69 -16.47 12.15
N PRO A 319 -19.51 -15.92 12.49
CA PRO A 319 -19.04 -15.92 13.86
C PRO A 319 -20.08 -15.32 14.81
N GLY A 320 -20.24 -15.91 16.01
CA GLY A 320 -21.21 -15.44 17.00
C GLY A 320 -21.01 -13.98 17.41
N ALA A 321 -19.77 -13.46 17.38
CA ALA A 321 -19.49 -12.04 17.64
C ALA A 321 -20.00 -11.09 16.54
N LEU A 322 -20.35 -11.62 15.36
CA LEU A 322 -20.97 -10.88 14.26
C LEU A 322 -22.49 -11.07 14.21
N ALA A 323 -23.01 -12.14 14.84
CA ALA A 323 -24.44 -12.31 15.04
C ALA A 323 -24.95 -11.21 15.97
N ALA A 324 -25.81 -10.34 15.45
CA ALA A 324 -26.55 -9.33 16.19
C ALA A 324 -27.95 -9.84 16.47
#